data_AF-A0A383A459-F1
#
_entry.id   AF-A0A383A459-F1
#
_cell.length_a   1.000
_cell.length_b   1.000
_cell.length_c   1.000
_cell.angle_alpha   90.00
_cell.angle_beta   90.00
_cell.angle_gamma   90.00
#
_symmetry.space_group_name_H-M   'P 1'
#
loop_
_entity.id
_entity.type
_entity.pdbx_description
1 polymer ?
#
loop_
_entity_poly.entity_id
_entity_poly.type
_entity_poly.pdbx_seq_one_letter_code
_entity_poly.pdbx_strand_id
1 'polypeptide(L)'
;MDKILILAYLITQDPIATQQTFRLGLEFNTMDECKQELLLQTRDNGTYDVMWDFVIKGEFKWDWLLAGCKNDETGEEFTLEPSYPLGKPEELEGIDFKPERLEI
;
A
#
# COMPACT_ATOMS: atom_id res chain seq x y z
N MET A 1 17.71 5.24 -3.12
CA MET A 1 17.35 3.87 -2.65
C MET A 1 15.83 3.73 -2.64
N ASP A 2 15.32 2.54 -2.95
CA ASP A 2 13.89 2.26 -3.05
C ASP A 2 13.33 1.78 -1.70
N LYS A 3 12.09 2.15 -1.39
CA LYS A 3 11.39 1.78 -0.15
C LYS A 3 9.94 1.43 -0.43
N ILE A 4 9.35 0.60 0.44
CA ILE A 4 7.91 0.30 0.40
C ILE A 4 7.17 1.24 1.35
N LEU A 5 6.09 1.82 0.83
CA LEU A 5 5.14 2.67 1.53
C LEU A 5 3.76 2.01 1.49
N ILE A 6 3.01 2.15 2.57
CA ILE A 6 1.60 1.73 2.65
C ILE A 6 0.78 2.93 3.07
N LEU A 7 -0.12 3.37 2.20
CA LEU A 7 -1.19 4.30 2.52
C LEU A 7 -2.38 3.51 3.04
N ALA A 8 -2.88 3.81 4.23
CA ALA A 8 -3.98 3.11 4.87
C ALA A 8 -5.03 4.08 5.42
N TYR A 9 -6.31 3.68 5.46
CA TYR A 9 -7.38 4.44 6.11
C TYR A 9 -8.51 3.53 6.64
N LEU A 10 -9.45 4.14 7.35
CA LEU A 10 -10.58 3.48 8.02
C LEU A 10 -11.83 3.57 7.12
N ILE A 11 -12.51 2.44 6.86
CA ILE A 11 -13.81 2.45 6.16
C ILE A 11 -14.83 3.13 7.08
N THR A 12 -15.87 3.73 6.48
CA THR A 12 -16.91 4.56 7.12
C THR A 12 -16.46 5.93 7.66
N GLN A 13 -15.17 6.26 7.54
CA GLN A 13 -14.65 7.59 7.85
C GLN A 13 -14.18 8.30 6.58
N ASP A 14 -13.97 9.62 6.68
CA ASP A 14 -13.43 10.40 5.57
C ASP A 14 -12.02 9.89 5.22
N PRO A 15 -11.78 9.38 4.00
CA PRO A 15 -10.50 8.77 3.61
C PRO A 15 -9.37 9.80 3.60
N ILE A 16 -9.66 11.07 3.29
CA ILE A 16 -8.67 12.14 3.27
C ILE A 16 -8.29 12.54 4.70
N ALA A 17 -9.26 12.54 5.61
CA ALA A 17 -9.03 12.89 7.01
C ALA A 17 -8.32 11.77 7.80
N THR A 18 -8.46 10.52 7.38
CA THR A 18 -7.95 9.34 8.12
C THR A 18 -6.77 8.64 7.45
N GLN A 19 -6.35 9.10 6.26
CA GLN A 19 -5.19 8.54 5.56
C GLN A 19 -3.93 8.64 6.41
N GLN A 20 -3.18 7.54 6.44
CA GLN A 20 -1.88 7.46 7.10
C GLN A 20 -0.92 6.70 6.19
N THR A 21 0.27 7.26 6.00
CA THR A 21 1.34 6.61 5.24
C THR A 21 2.32 5.96 6.21
N PHE A 22 2.60 4.68 5.97
CA PHE A 22 3.52 3.88 6.76
C PHE A 22 4.73 3.51 5.90
N ARG A 23 5.91 3.69 6.47
CA ARG A 23 7.15 3.20 5.88
C ARG A 23 7.41 1.77 6.35
N LEU A 24 7.64 0.84 5.44
CA LEU A 24 8.22 -0.44 5.82
C LEU A 24 9.73 -0.26 6.09
N GLY A 25 10.24 -0.95 7.12
CA GLY A 25 11.65 -0.89 7.50
C GLY A 25 12.63 -1.58 6.54
N LEU A 26 12.18 -1.92 5.34
CA LEU A 26 12.97 -2.54 4.28
C LEU A 26 13.46 -1.45 3.32
N GLU A 27 14.70 -1.58 2.87
CA GLU A 27 15.29 -0.74 1.83
C GLU A 27 15.83 -1.63 0.72
N PHE A 28 15.68 -1.17 -0.52
CA PHE A 28 16.06 -1.89 -1.73
C PHE A 28 17.02 -1.04 -2.57
N ASN A 29 17.93 -1.70 -3.28
CA ASN A 29 18.89 -0.99 -4.12
C ASN A 29 18.30 -0.63 -5.48
N THR A 30 17.29 -1.39 -5.90
CA THR A 30 16.62 -1.18 -7.19
C THR A 30 15.11 -1.29 -7.06
N MET A 31 14.41 -0.62 -7.97
CA MET A 31 12.96 -0.68 -8.07
C MET A 31 12.46 -2.11 -8.35
N ASP A 32 13.20 -2.90 -9.11
CA ASP A 32 12.82 -4.28 -9.42
C ASP A 32 12.85 -5.17 -8.17
N GLU A 33 13.87 -5.01 -7.30
CA GLU A 33 13.91 -5.69 -5.99
C GLU A 33 12.72 -5.28 -5.12
N CYS A 34 12.40 -3.99 -5.09
CA CYS A 34 11.25 -3.49 -4.34
C CYS A 34 9.93 -4.08 -4.88
N LYS A 35 9.74 -4.09 -6.20
CA LYS A 35 8.55 -4.67 -6.86
C LYS A 35 8.43 -6.15 -6.58
N GLN A 36 9.53 -6.90 -6.56
CA GLN A 36 9.53 -8.34 -6.24
C GLN A 36 9.00 -8.60 -4.84
N GLU A 37 9.46 -7.83 -3.84
CA GLU A 37 8.96 -7.95 -2.47
C GLU A 37 7.48 -7.52 -2.38
N LEU A 38 7.11 -6.41 -3.02
CA LEU A 38 5.75 -5.89 -3.01
C LEU A 38 4.73 -6.85 -3.64
N LEU A 39 5.13 -7.55 -4.71
CA LEU A 39 4.30 -8.50 -5.45
C LEU A 39 4.36 -9.93 -4.89
N LEU A 40 5.12 -10.17 -3.83
CA LEU A 40 5.29 -11.50 -3.25
C LEU A 40 3.95 -12.02 -2.69
N GLN A 41 3.57 -13.23 -3.10
CA GLN A 41 2.38 -13.95 -2.65
C GLN A 41 2.79 -15.37 -2.24
N THR A 42 3.25 -15.55 -1.00
CA THR A 42 3.59 -16.90 -0.50
C THR A 42 2.38 -17.66 0.01
N ARG A 43 1.21 -17.00 0.04
CA ARG A 43 -0.05 -17.57 0.49
C ARG A 43 -0.88 -18.05 -0.70
N ASP A 44 -1.45 -19.25 -0.60
CA ASP A 44 -2.32 -19.86 -1.62
C ASP A 44 -3.71 -19.19 -1.75
N ASN A 45 -3.86 -17.94 -1.28
CA ASN A 45 -5.10 -17.17 -1.31
C ASN A 45 -5.02 -15.92 -2.21
N GLY A 46 -3.90 -15.74 -2.94
CA GLY A 46 -3.71 -14.62 -3.87
C GLY A 46 -3.49 -13.27 -3.18
N THR A 47 -3.17 -13.25 -1.88
CA THR A 47 -2.90 -12.01 -1.14
C THR A 47 -1.41 -11.69 -1.12
N TYR A 48 -1.07 -10.42 -1.34
CA TYR A 48 0.30 -9.93 -1.21
C TYR A 48 0.78 -9.97 0.24
N ASP A 49 1.98 -10.48 0.45
CA ASP A 49 2.50 -10.77 1.78
C ASP A 49 2.68 -9.51 2.63
N VAL A 50 3.16 -8.43 2.01
CA VAL A 50 3.32 -7.11 2.62
C VAL A 50 1.99 -6.57 3.14
N MET A 51 0.94 -6.62 2.31
CA MET A 51 -0.37 -6.12 2.69
C MET A 51 -1.00 -6.99 3.78
N TRP A 52 -0.87 -8.31 3.68
CA TRP A 52 -1.35 -9.26 4.70
C TRP A 52 -0.69 -9.02 6.06
N ASP A 53 0.65 -8.95 6.09
CA ASP A 53 1.39 -8.73 7.33
C ASP A 53 0.99 -7.39 7.98
N PHE A 54 0.80 -6.35 7.16
CA PHE A 54 0.35 -5.05 7.63
C PHE A 54 -1.04 -5.09 8.28
N VAL A 55 -2.05 -5.70 7.63
CA VAL A 55 -3.40 -5.80 8.23
C VAL A 55 -3.41 -6.65 9.50
N ILE A 56 -2.65 -7.76 9.54
CA ILE A 56 -2.59 -8.62 10.72
C ILE A 56 -1.93 -7.90 11.90
N LYS A 57 -0.77 -7.26 11.68
CA LYS A 57 -0.09 -6.47 12.72
C LYS A 57 -0.90 -5.25 13.15
N GLY A 58 -1.67 -4.71 12.22
CA GLY A 58 -2.67 -3.66 12.46
C GLY A 58 -3.90 -4.12 13.22
N GLU A 59 -4.06 -5.41 13.51
CA GLU A 59 -5.27 -5.99 14.09
C GLU A 59 -6.54 -5.63 13.28
N PHE A 60 -6.42 -5.58 11.94
CA PHE A 60 -7.49 -5.17 11.03
C PHE A 60 -8.05 -3.77 11.33
N LYS A 61 -7.23 -2.87 11.89
CA LYS A 61 -7.66 -1.48 12.12
C LYS A 61 -7.95 -0.75 10.83
N TRP A 62 -7.21 -1.02 9.76
CA TRP A 62 -7.39 -0.37 8.46
C TRP A 62 -8.16 -1.28 7.53
N ASP A 63 -9.13 -0.70 6.84
CA ASP A 63 -10.09 -1.45 6.05
C ASP A 63 -9.75 -1.41 4.55
N TRP A 64 -8.92 -0.46 4.11
CA TRP A 64 -8.35 -0.43 2.75
C TRP A 64 -6.94 0.14 2.77
N LEU A 65 -6.12 -0.33 1.84
CA LEU A 65 -4.69 -0.02 1.72
C LEU A 65 -4.31 0.24 0.26
N LEU A 66 -3.32 1.09 0.03
CA LEU A 66 -2.54 1.17 -1.20
C LEU A 66 -1.08 0.97 -0.82
N ALA A 67 -0.42 -0.02 -1.39
CA ALA A 67 1.01 -0.22 -1.16
C ALA A 67 1.79 0.23 -2.40
N GLY A 68 3.00 0.75 -2.21
CA GLY A 68 3.82 1.16 -3.33
C GLY A 68 5.30 1.19 -3.04
N CYS A 69 6.09 0.98 -4.08
CA CYS A 69 7.52 1.24 -4.10
C CYS A 69 7.77 2.67 -4.55
N LYS A 70 8.68 3.36 -3.86
CA LYS A 70 9.08 4.73 -4.17
C LYS A 70 10.58 4.89 -4.09
N ASN A 71 11.12 5.60 -5.07
CA ASN A 71 12.49 6.09 -5.07
C ASN A 71 12.50 7.61 -4.86
N ASP A 72 13.01 8.09 -3.74
CA ASP A 72 13.02 9.53 -3.47
C ASP A 72 14.03 10.30 -4.36
N GLU A 73 15.06 9.63 -4.89
CA GLU A 73 16.11 10.27 -5.68
C GLU A 73 15.70 10.44 -7.15
N THR A 74 15.07 9.41 -7.73
CA THR A 74 14.66 9.41 -9.15
C THR A 74 13.21 9.83 -9.34
N GLY A 75 12.38 9.76 -8.29
CA GLY A 75 10.92 9.96 -8.38
C GLY A 75 10.18 8.79 -9.02
N GLU A 76 10.83 7.65 -9.25
CA GLU A 76 10.16 6.44 -9.75
C GLU A 76 9.22 5.88 -8.68
N GLU A 77 7.99 5.56 -9.09
CA GLU A 77 6.97 5.00 -8.21
C GLU A 77 6.23 3.85 -8.89
N PHE A 78 5.86 2.85 -8.09
CA PHE A 78 5.03 1.73 -8.49
C PHE A 78 4.02 1.44 -7.40
N THR A 79 2.74 1.45 -7.72
CA THR A 79 1.67 1.25 -6.74
C THR A 79 0.85 0.00 -7.04
N LEU A 80 0.30 -0.57 -5.98
CA LEU A 80 -0.46 -1.79 -5.99
C LEU A 80 -1.66 -1.64 -5.06
N GLU A 81 -2.85 -1.93 -5.59
CA GLU A 81 -4.07 -2.01 -4.81
C GLU A 81 -4.35 -3.47 -4.41
N PRO A 82 -4.89 -3.71 -3.20
CA PRO A 82 -5.36 -5.03 -2.76
C PRO A 82 -6.53 -5.50 -3.62
N SER A 83 -6.55 -6.81 -3.90
CA SER A 83 -7.68 -7.46 -4.57
C SER A 83 -8.72 -7.85 -3.53
N TYR A 84 -9.76 -7.03 -3.35
CA TYR A 84 -10.90 -7.37 -2.51
C TYR A 84 -11.99 -8.10 -3.30
N PRO A 85 -12.62 -9.16 -2.76
CA PRO A 85 -13.70 -9.88 -3.43
C PRO A 85 -14.90 -9.00 -3.79
N LEU A 86 -15.17 -7.97 -2.99
CA LEU A 86 -16.26 -7.00 -3.18
C LEU A 86 -15.81 -5.75 -3.95
N GLY A 87 -14.56 -5.71 -4.43
CA GLY A 87 -13.99 -4.54 -5.10
C GLY A 87 -13.60 -3.43 -4.13
N LYS A 88 -13.28 -2.26 -4.70
CA LYS A 88 -12.95 -1.05 -3.95
C LYS A 88 -14.22 -0.52 -3.27
N PRO A 89 -14.18 -0.15 -1.97
CA PRO A 89 -15.31 0.50 -1.30
C PRO A 89 -15.81 1.73 -2.08
N GLU A 90 -17.14 1.91 -2.14
CA GLU A 90 -17.80 3.00 -2.88
C GLU A 90 -17.36 4.39 -2.41
N GLU A 91 -17.01 4.53 -1.13
CA GLU A 91 -16.50 5.76 -0.53
C GLU A 91 -15.19 6.27 -1.16
N LEU A 92 -14.57 5.43 -1.98
CA LEU A 92 -13.27 5.66 -2.62
C LEU A 92 -13.38 5.78 -4.13
N GLU A 93 -14.60 5.64 -4.66
CA GLU A 93 -14.89 5.96 -6.05
C GLU A 93 -14.73 7.47 -6.26
N GLY A 94 -14.01 7.86 -7.31
CA GLY A 94 -13.72 9.26 -7.59
C GLY A 94 -12.65 9.90 -6.68
N ILE A 95 -12.14 9.20 -5.66
CA ILE A 95 -10.93 9.60 -4.94
C ILE A 95 -9.73 9.24 -5.80
N ASP A 96 -9.10 10.27 -6.37
CA ASP A 96 -7.83 10.14 -7.06
C ASP A 96 -6.71 9.98 -6.02
N PHE A 97 -6.22 8.75 -5.87
CA PHE A 97 -5.04 8.46 -5.07
C PHE A 97 -3.83 8.91 -5.86
N LYS A 98 -3.57 10.22 -5.85
CA LYS A 98 -2.37 10.74 -6.49
C LYS A 98 -1.13 10.06 -5.87
N PRO A 99 -0.14 9.69 -6.69
CA PRO A 99 1.11 9.09 -6.22
C PRO A 99 1.82 9.97 -5.16
N GLU A 100 1.64 11.29 -5.27
CA GLU A 100 2.01 12.35 -4.29
C GLU A 100 1.52 12.08 -2.85
N ARG A 101 0.58 11.14 -2.62
CA ARG A 101 0.11 10.79 -1.27
C ARG A 101 1.00 9.76 -0.55
N LEU A 102 1.87 9.06 -1.28
CA LEU A 102 2.92 8.24 -0.69
C LEU A 102 4.09 9.14 -0.26
N GLU A 103 3.83 9.97 0.75
CA GLU A 103 4.81 10.84 1.38
C GLU A 103 5.01 10.42 2.84
N ILE A 104 6.27 10.48 3.30
CA ILE A 104 6.64 10.37 4.72
C ILE A 104 7.34 11.65 5.11
#